data_AF-A0A3R6E3X9-F1
#
_entry.id   AF-A0A3R6E3X9-F1
#
_cell.length_a   1.000
_cell.length_b   1.000
_cell.length_c   1.000
_cell.angle_alpha   90.00
_cell.angle_beta   90.00
_cell.angle_gamma   90.00
#
_symmetry.space_group_name_H-M   'P 1'
#
loop_
_entity.id
_entity.type
_entity.pdbx_description
1 polymer ?
#
loop_
_entity_poly.entity_id
_entity_poly.type
_entity_poly.pdbx_seq_one_letter_code
_entity_poly.pdbx_strand_id
1 'polypeptide(L)' 'MAKKTLPQVVKELLSESGLPNAVYVGEWENQAVYHPIFGDGQPSVGLPSYILHADDTARWTEPGEGFKILEHFMEK' A
#
# COMPACT_ATOMS: atom_id res chain seq x y z
N MET A 1 -18.98 -6.87 7.60
CA MET A 1 -18.08 -5.99 6.82
C MET A 1 -17.50 -6.82 5.69
N ALA A 2 -17.75 -6.45 4.43
CA ALA A 2 -17.24 -7.22 3.30
C ALA A 2 -15.70 -7.15 3.30
N LYS A 3 -15.02 -8.31 3.33
CA LYS A 3 -13.58 -8.37 3.07
C LYS A 3 -13.38 -7.90 1.63
N LYS A 4 -12.96 -6.65 1.42
CA LYS A 4 -12.51 -6.20 0.10
C LYS A 4 -11.30 -7.06 -0.26
N THR A 5 -11.49 -8.00 -1.18
CA THR A 5 -10.43 -8.84 -1.70
C THR A 5 -9.39 -7.95 -2.38
N LEU A 6 -8.11 -8.14 -2.08
CA LEU A 6 -7.04 -7.41 -2.76
C LEU A 6 -7.08 -7.68 -4.27
N PRO A 7 -6.84 -6.67 -5.12
CA PRO A 7 -6.65 -6.86 -6.55
C PRO A 7 -5.52 -7.86 -6.82
N GLN A 8 -5.62 -8.59 -7.93
CA GLN A 8 -4.63 -9.62 -8.28
C GLN A 8 -3.22 -9.03 -8.43
N VAL A 9 -3.08 -7.90 -9.13
CA VAL A 9 -1.80 -7.20 -9.34
C VAL A 9 -1.16 -6.72 -8.04
N VAL A 10 -1.96 -6.37 -7.02
CA VAL A 10 -1.46 -6.01 -5.69
C VAL A 10 -0.93 -7.25 -4.96
N LYS A 11 -1.61 -8.39 -5.08
CA LYS A 11 -1.14 -9.66 -4.49
C LYS A 11 0.15 -10.15 -5.13
N GLU A 12 0.28 -10.01 -6.44
CA GLU A 12 1.50 -10.38 -7.17
C GLU A 12 2.69 -9.55 -6.67
N LEU A 13 2.53 -8.21 -6.60
CA LEU A 13 3.57 -7.32 -6.10
C LEU A 13 3.97 -7.62 -4.63
N LEU A 14 3.00 -7.96 -3.78
CA LEU A 14 3.26 -8.38 -2.40
C LEU A 14 4.03 -9.70 -2.35
N SER A 15 3.65 -10.67 -3.18
CA SER A 15 4.31 -11.98 -3.26
C SER A 15 5.76 -11.87 -3.72
N GLU A 16 6.05 -11.02 -4.71
CA GLU A 16 7.41 -10.73 -5.16
C GLU A 16 8.27 -10.09 -4.05
N SER A 17 7.63 -9.32 -3.18
CA SER A 17 8.28 -8.64 -2.05
C SER A 17 8.33 -9.48 -0.77
N GLY A 18 7.81 -10.70 -0.78
CA GLY A 18 7.76 -11.59 0.39
C GLY A 18 6.79 -11.14 1.48
N LEU A 19 5.82 -10.28 1.16
CA LEU A 19 4.87 -9.73 2.11
C LEU A 19 3.54 -10.50 2.07
N PRO A 20 2.95 -10.81 3.23
CA PRO A 20 1.79 -11.70 3.30
C PRO A 20 0.49 -11.04 2.83
N ASN A 21 0.33 -9.73 3.04
CA ASN A 21 -0.93 -9.04 2.79
C ASN A 21 -0.76 -7.51 2.77
N ALA A 22 -1.83 -6.79 2.42
CA ALA A 22 -1.94 -5.35 2.56
C ALA A 22 -3.38 -4.95 2.95
N VAL A 23 -3.53 -3.75 3.47
CA VAL A 23 -4.81 -3.13 3.83
C VAL A 23 -5.06 -1.94 2.93
N TYR A 24 -6.26 -1.86 2.35
CA TYR A 24 -6.69 -0.66 1.65
C TYR A 24 -6.84 0.50 2.63
N VAL A 25 -6.12 1.61 2.40
CA VAL A 25 -6.14 2.79 3.28
C VAL A 25 -7.00 3.92 2.73
N GLY A 26 -7.15 4.03 1.41
CA GLY A 26 -7.95 5.07 0.78
C GLY A 26 -7.55 5.31 -0.66
N GLU A 27 -7.96 6.45 -1.21
CA GLU A 27 -7.57 6.89 -2.55
C GLU A 27 -6.69 8.14 -2.46
N TRP A 28 -5.66 8.19 -3.30
CA TRP A 28 -4.77 9.34 -3.46
C TRP A 28 -4.50 9.53 -4.96
N GLU A 29 -4.71 10.75 -5.47
CA GLU A 29 -4.56 11.08 -6.90
C GLU A 29 -5.28 10.10 -7.86
N ASN A 30 -6.52 9.70 -7.52
CA ASN A 30 -7.33 8.70 -8.26
C ASN A 30 -6.75 7.28 -8.27
N GLN A 31 -5.80 6.97 -7.39
CA GLN A 31 -5.22 5.64 -7.24
C GLN A 31 -5.62 5.06 -5.89
N ALA A 32 -5.96 3.77 -5.87
CA ALA A 32 -6.19 3.04 -4.64
C ALA A 32 -4.85 2.83 -3.92
N VAL A 33 -4.79 3.19 -2.64
CA VAL A 33 -3.60 3.07 -1.80
C VAL A 33 -3.76 1.89 -0.87
N TYR A 34 -2.74 1.04 -0.81
CA TYR A 34 -2.67 -0.10 0.11
C TYR A 34 -1.43 0.00 0.98
N HIS A 35 -1.60 -0.21 2.28
CA HIS A 35 -0.51 -0.32 3.24
C HIS A 35 -0.15 -1.80 3.45
N PRO A 36 1.10 -2.21 3.17
CA PRO A 36 1.52 -3.59 3.39
C PRO A 36 1.47 -3.97 4.87
N ILE A 37 1.09 -5.21 5.17
CA ILE A 37 1.17 -5.78 6.51
C ILE A 37 2.53 -6.47 6.63
N PHE A 38 3.41 -5.91 7.44
CA PHE A 38 4.65 -6.56 7.85
C PHE A 38 4.33 -7.62 8.91
N GLY A 39 5.00 -8.77 8.85
CA GLY A 39 4.80 -9.84 9.83
C GLY A 39 5.08 -9.40 11.27
N ASP A 40 4.49 -10.10 12.23
CA ASP A 40 4.62 -9.75 13.66
C ASP A 40 6.09 -9.60 14.10
N GLY A 41 6.38 -8.49 14.78
CA GLY A 41 7.67 -8.25 15.43
C GLY A 41 8.76 -7.63 14.57
N GLN A 42 8.51 -7.30 13.30
CA GLN A 42 9.46 -6.52 12.51
C GLN A 42 9.22 -5.02 12.70
N PRO A 43 10.18 -4.26 13.25
CA PRO A 43 10.06 -2.81 13.25
C PRO A 43 10.05 -2.31 11.81
N SER A 44 9.06 -1.50 11.45
CA SER A 44 9.05 -0.77 10.19
C SER A 44 10.17 0.26 10.21
N VAL A 45 11.34 -0.13 9.70
CA VAL A 45 12.49 0.74 9.51
C VAL A 45 12.51 1.20 8.05
N GLY A 46 12.39 2.50 7.82
CA GLY A 46 12.41 3.07 6.47
C GLY A 46 11.43 4.22 6.27
N LEU A 47 11.37 4.69 5.02
CA LEU A 47 10.40 5.70 4.61
C LEU A 47 8.99 5.09 4.54
N PRO A 48 7.93 5.90 4.71
CA PRO A 48 6.57 5.45 4.46
C PRO A 48 6.48 4.86 3.05
N SER A 49 6.04 3.61 2.94
CA SER A 49 5.91 2.92 1.66
C SER A 49 4.52 2.31 1.55
N TYR A 50 3.88 2.54 0.41
CA TYR A 50 2.55 2.06 0.09
C TYR A 50 2.57 1.42 -1.30
N ILE A 51 1.49 0.70 -1.62
CA ILE A 51 1.23 0.21 -2.96
C ILE A 51 0.15 1.10 -3.57
N LEU A 52 0.46 1.69 -4.73
CA LEU A 52 -0.49 2.40 -5.56
C LEU A 52 -1.05 1.46 -6.61
N HIS A 53 -2.36 1.51 -6.79
CA HIS A 53 -3.09 0.68 -7.73
C HIS A 53 -4.06 1.54 -8.57
N ALA A 54 -3.89 1.46 -9.88
CA ALA A 54 -4.80 2.05 -10.86
C ALA A 54 -5.03 1.07 -12.01
N ASP A 55 -6.30 0.86 -12.34
CA ASP A 55 -6.74 -0.06 -13.39
C ASP A 55 -6.14 -1.47 -13.22
N ASP A 56 -5.29 -1.88 -14.15
CA ASP A 56 -4.61 -3.19 -14.18
C ASP A 56 -3.13 -3.10 -13.77
N THR A 57 -2.73 -2.05 -13.03
CA THR A 57 -1.34 -1.86 -12.61
C THR A 57 -1.22 -1.62 -11.12
N ALA A 58 -0.14 -2.13 -10.53
CA ALA A 58 0.26 -1.85 -9.15
C ALA A 58 1.76 -1.59 -9.08
N ARG A 59 2.17 -0.64 -8.23
CA ARG A 59 3.58 -0.36 -7.96
C ARG A 59 3.78 0.13 -6.53
N TRP A 60 5.02 0.01 -6.06
CA TRP A 60 5.45 0.68 -4.84
C TRP A 60 5.50 2.19 -5.04
N THR A 61 5.21 2.94 -3.98
CA THR A 61 5.44 4.38 -3.92
C THR A 61 6.92 4.71 -4.01
N GLU A 62 7.26 5.78 -4.70
CA GLU A 62 8.57 6.40 -4.62
C GLU A 62 8.76 7.12 -3.27
N PRO A 63 10.01 7.34 -2.81
CA PRO A 63 10.31 7.97 -1.52
C PRO A 63 9.52 9.25 -1.22
N GLY A 64 9.32 10.12 -2.22
CA GLY A 64 8.56 11.37 -2.05
C GLY A 64 7.05 11.20 -2.03
N GLU A 65 6.51 10.17 -2.68
CA GLU A 65 5.08 9.88 -2.71
C GLU A 65 4.60 9.35 -1.35
N GLY A 66 5.42 8.51 -0.70
CA GLY A 66 5.10 7.95 0.60
C GLY A 66 4.80 9.01 1.66
N PHE A 67 5.57 10.10 1.69
CA PHE A 67 5.32 11.22 2.60
C PHE A 67 4.05 11.98 2.25
N LYS A 68 3.83 12.31 0.97
CA LYS A 68 2.61 13.00 0.53
C LYS A 68 1.34 12.23 0.86
N ILE A 69 1.40 10.90 0.72
CA ILE A 69 0.29 9.99 1.06
C ILE A 69 0.07 9.98 2.58
N LEU A 70 1.15 9.90 3.36
CA LEU A 70 1.07 9.97 4.81
C LEU A 70 0.41 11.28 5.26
N GLU A 71 0.88 12.43 4.75
CA GLU A 71 0.32 13.75 5.01
C GLU A 71 -1.17 13.78 4.63
N HIS A 72 -1.52 13.31 3.43
CA HIS A 72 -2.90 13.25 2.95
C HIS A 72 -3.86 12.51 3.89
N PHE A 73 -3.39 11.44 4.55
CA PHE A 73 -4.19 10.65 5.47
C PHE A 73 -4.08 11.09 6.93
N MET A 74 -3.04 11.84 7.31
CA MET A 74 -2.89 12.42 8.65
C MET A 74 -3.67 13.72 8.84
N GLU A 75 -3.88 14.49 7.77
CA GLU A 75 -4.62 15.77 7.81
C GLU A 75 -6.15 15.62 7.70
N LYS A 76 -6.66 14.39 7.64
CA LYS A 76 -8.11 14.07 7.63
C LYS A 76 -8.59 13.62 9.00
#